data_AF-E2AGC7-F1
#
_entry.id   AF-E2AGC7-F1
#
_cell.length_a   1.000
_cell.length_b   1.000
_cell.length_c   1.000
_cell.angle_alpha   90.00
_cell.angle_beta   90.00
_cell.angle_gamma   90.00
#
_symmetry.space_group_name_H-M   'P 1'
#
loop_
_entity.id
_entity.type
_entity.pdbx_description
1 polymer ?
#
loop_
_entity_poly.entity_id
_entity_poly.type
_entity_poly.pdbx_seq_one_letter_code
_entity_poly.pdbx_strand_id
1 'polypeptide(L)' 'HSLLQMVVGVCQKKRQCKFNTNPQTFQGDPCPGLQKYIEVAYKCRPYINLNKKHNLK' A
#
# COMPACT_ATOMS: atom_id res chain seq x y z
N HIS A 1 -11.37 7.00 -6.03
CA HIS A 1 -10.06 7.15 -5.37
C HIS A 1 -8.94 6.65 -6.26
N SER A 2 -7.75 7.27 -6.24
CA SER A 2 -6.57 6.74 -6.96
C SER A 2 -6.04 5.47 -6.27
N LEU A 3 -5.48 4.54 -7.05
CA LEU A 3 -4.85 3.31 -6.57
C LEU A 3 -3.82 3.60 -5.46
N LEU A 4 -2.99 4.64 -5.66
CA LEU A 4 -1.97 5.03 -4.68
C LEU A 4 -2.59 5.44 -3.34
N GLN A 5 -3.67 6.21 -3.36
CA GLN A 5 -4.33 6.68 -2.13
C GLN A 5 -4.90 5.52 -1.33
N MET A 6 -5.49 4.52 -1.99
CA MET A 6 -6.02 3.33 -1.33
C MET A 6 -4.90 2.52 -0.67
N VAL A 7 -3.84 2.20 -1.42
CA VAL A 7 -2.72 1.40 -0.91
C VAL A 7 -2.03 2.12 0.26
N VAL A 8 -1.78 3.42 0.13
CA VAL A 8 -1.20 4.22 1.22
C VAL A 8 -2.12 4.24 2.44
N GLY A 9 -3.43 4.47 2.25
CA GLY A 9 -4.39 4.49 3.36
C GLY A 9 -4.47 3.17 4.12
N VAL A 10 -4.38 2.04 3.42
CA VAL A 10 -4.54 0.70 4.01
C VAL A 10 -3.22 0.13 4.56
N CYS A 11 -2.08 0.40 3.92
CA CYS A 11 -0.81 -0.26 4.23
C CYS A 11 0.19 0.59 5.02
N GLN A 12 0.13 1.93 4.89
CA GLN A 12 1.12 2.79 5.51
C GLN A 12 1.12 2.64 7.04
N LYS A 13 2.31 2.53 7.63
CA LYS A 13 2.54 2.32 9.09
C LYS A 13 2.01 0.99 9.65
N LYS A 14 1.56 0.05 8.80
CA LYS A 14 1.22 -1.31 9.23
C LYS A 14 2.31 -2.30 8.85
N ARG A 15 2.46 -3.36 9.63
CA ARG A 15 3.37 -4.49 9.32
C ARG A 15 2.79 -5.41 8.24
N GLN A 16 1.47 -5.51 8.19
CA GLN A 16 0.72 -6.29 7.22
C GLN A 16 -0.56 -5.54 6.86
N CYS A 17 -0.97 -5.66 5.60
CA CYS A 17 -2.21 -5.08 5.09
C CYS A 17 -2.82 -5.99 4.03
N LYS A 18 -4.13 -5.87 3.83
CA LYS A 18 -4.89 -6.53 2.76
C LYS A 18 -5.89 -5.51 2.22
N PHE A 19 -6.00 -5.40 0.90
CA PHE A 19 -6.97 -4.53 0.23
C PHE A 19 -7.68 -5.29 -0.88
N ASN A 20 -8.90 -4.85 -1.21
CA ASN A 20 -9.72 -5.47 -2.25
C ASN A 20 -9.42 -4.84 -3.61
N THR A 21 -9.22 -5.68 -4.63
CA THR A 21 -8.93 -5.27 -6.01
C THR A 21 -10.19 -5.09 -6.88
N ASN A 22 -11.39 -5.08 -6.27
CA ASN A 22 -12.65 -4.91 -7.00
C ASN A 22 -12.67 -3.57 -7.77
N PRO A 23 -12.89 -3.58 -9.10
CA PRO A 23 -12.92 -2.37 -9.94
C PRO A 23 -13.88 -1.28 -9.45
N GLN A 24 -14.96 -1.64 -8.75
CA GLN A 24 -15.89 -0.66 -8.16
C GLN A 24 -15.25 0.17 -7.02
N THR A 25 -14.24 -0.37 -6.35
CA THR A 25 -13.50 0.34 -5.30
C THR A 25 -12.47 1.32 -5.89
N PHE A 26 -12.07 1.11 -7.15
CA PHE A 26 -11.23 2.01 -7.92
C PHE A 26 -12.08 2.99 -8.73
N GLN A 27 -11.47 3.76 -9.63
CA GLN A 27 -12.19 4.69 -10.51
C GLN A 27 -13.05 3.98 -11.59
N GLY A 28 -13.52 2.77 -11.31
CA GLY A 28 -14.24 1.93 -12.25
C GLY A 28 -13.32 1.09 -13.14
N ASP A 29 -13.97 0.25 -13.93
CA ASP A 29 -13.35 -0.59 -14.94
C ASP A 29 -13.07 0.26 -16.21
N PRO A 30 -11.80 0.52 -16.60
CA PRO A 30 -11.51 1.34 -17.78
C PRO A 30 -11.73 0.63 -19.13
N CYS A 31 -11.90 -0.70 -19.13
CA CYS A 31 -11.97 -1.55 -20.32
C CYS A 31 -12.75 -2.82 -19.97
N PRO A 32 -14.09 -2.84 -20.14
CA PRO A 32 -14.92 -3.95 -19.68
C PRO A 32 -14.55 -5.26 -20.39
N GLY A 33 -14.56 -6.38 -19.65
CA GLY A 33 -14.31 -7.70 -20.22
C GLY A 33 -12.83 -8.09 -20.35
N LEU A 34 -11.89 -7.18 -20.07
CA LEU A 34 -10.47 -7.49 -20.02
C LEU A 34 -10.00 -7.75 -18.57
N GLN A 35 -9.23 -8.81 -18.37
CA GLN A 35 -8.62 -9.10 -17.07
C GLN A 35 -7.54 -8.08 -16.73
N LYS A 36 -7.53 -7.62 -15.48
CA LYS A 36 -6.64 -6.55 -15.02
C LYS A 36 -5.84 -7.00 -13.82
N TYR A 37 -4.68 -6.39 -13.71
CA TYR A 37 -3.74 -6.63 -12.63
C TYR A 37 -3.28 -5.29 -12.06
N ILE A 38 -2.95 -5.30 -10.79
CA ILE A 38 -2.45 -4.14 -10.07
C ILE A 38 -0.99 -4.42 -9.76
N GLU A 39 -0.12 -3.50 -10.14
CA GLU A 39 1.28 -3.52 -9.75
C GLU A 39 1.49 -2.56 -8.57
N VAL A 40 2.17 -3.04 -7.53
CA VAL A 40 2.45 -2.25 -6.32
C VAL A 40 3.90 -2.43 -5.93
N ALA A 41 4.61 -1.31 -5.77
CA ALA A 41 5.92 -1.26 -5.14
C ALA A 41 5.78 -0.66 -3.72
N TYR A 42 6.28 -1.37 -2.70
CA TYR A 42 6.22 -0.91 -1.31
C TYR A 42 7.53 -1.22 -0.56
N LYS A 43 7.87 -0.36 0.41
CA LYS A 43 9.06 -0.54 1.25
C LYS A 43 8.72 -0.35 2.72
N CYS A 44 9.09 -1.32 3.55
CA CYS A 44 8.97 -1.21 4.99
C CYS A 44 9.99 -0.22 5.55
N ARG A 45 9.54 0.67 6.45
CA ARG A 45 10.44 1.51 7.23
C ARG A 45 10.82 0.78 8.52
N PRO A 46 12.11 0.75 8.90
CA PRO A 46 12.52 0.16 10.16
C PRO A 46 11.86 0.91 11.32
N TYR A 47 11.40 0.16 12.33
CA TYR A 47 10.97 0.75 13.58
C TYR A 47 12.22 1.19 14.34
N ILE A 48 12.61 2.46 14.18
CA ILE A 48 13.73 3.01 14.93
C ILE A 48 13.22 3.22 16.36
N ASN A 49 13.56 2.31 17.26
CA ASN A 49 13.52 2.60 18.69
C ASN A 49 14.40 3.82 18.90
N LEU A 50 13.84 4.96 19.32
CA LEU A 50 14.61 6.17 19.63
C LEU A 50 15.69 5.88 20.70
N ASN A 51 15.47 4.86 21.54
CA ASN A 51 16.42 4.35 22.51
C ASN A 51 17.62 3.59 21.89
N LYS A 52 17.50 3.05 20.66
CA LYS A 52 18.62 2.43 19.93
C LYS A 52 19.46 3.42 19.12
N LYS A 53 18.95 4.62 18.82
CA LYS A 53 19.73 5.65 18.12
C LYS A 53 20.96 6.10 18.91
N HIS A 54 20.94 5.96 20.23
CA HIS A 54 22.07 6.29 21.11
C HIS A 54 23.19 5.24 21.14
N ASN A 55 22.98 4.06 20.54
CA ASN A 55 23.98 2.97 20.45
C ASN A 55 24.49 2.75 19.00
N LEU A 56 24.07 3.61 18.06
CA LEU A 56 24.49 3.55 16.66
C LEU A 56 25.23 4.83 16.25
N LYS A 57 25.91 5.47 17.21
CA LYS A 57 26.78 6.62 17.01
C LYS A 57 28.13 6.33 17.63
#